data_AF-A0A068NTE3-F1
#
_entry.id   AF-A0A068NTE3-F1
#
_cell.length_a   1.000
_cell.length_b   1.000
_cell.length_c   1.000
_cell.angle_alpha   90.00
_cell.angle_beta   90.00
_cell.angle_gamma   90.00
#
_symmetry.space_group_name_H-M   'P 1'
#
loop_
_entity.id
_entity.type
_entity.pdbx_description
1 polymer ?
#
loop_
_entity_poly.entity_id
_entity_poly.type
_entity_poly.pdbx_seq_one_letter_code
_entity_poly.pdbx_strand_id
1 'polypeptide(L)'
;MLNDLIAKHPELIAMGCLSWVIVVVWVIHVINRMIMLELDIVFGVLAIGVVVGLGFMAIAPPVPVLQPLSIVLLVLSAVMIPITRGIQQQREHRNVDVEGVEKAYEGFVLRPSNPAAQIRLARHLYNLGVRGHALVLAEGALPGLPRRYFPDEYRMVENWRQYPPDKGEFEPIGCVECGHANAAGTIHCAACGARFLLDRVKGRVVSTQMGRKLMVAWIVMILCAVGIALASEIQGPGALVVIFVIAVGAVGTLALAFRDKESTA
;
A
#
# COMPACT_ATOMS: atom_id res chain seq x y z
N MET A 1 11.36 28.57 -35.87
CA MET A 1 10.27 27.61 -35.58
C MET A 1 9.70 27.80 -34.18
N LEU A 2 10.51 27.79 -33.10
CA LEU A 2 10.01 28.05 -31.73
C LEU A 2 9.35 29.45 -31.59
N ASN A 3 10.00 30.50 -32.09
CA ASN A 3 9.48 31.88 -32.00
C ASN A 3 8.16 32.11 -32.76
N ASP A 4 7.90 31.38 -33.86
CA ASP A 4 6.65 31.51 -34.62
C ASP A 4 5.48 30.76 -33.97
N LEU A 5 5.74 29.66 -33.25
CA LEU A 5 4.73 28.96 -32.46
C LEU A 5 4.32 29.78 -31.23
N ILE A 6 5.30 30.43 -30.59
CA ILE A 6 5.10 31.30 -29.42
C ILE A 6 4.18 32.48 -29.78
N ALA A 7 4.34 33.07 -30.96
CA ALA A 7 3.54 34.22 -31.39
C ALA A 7 2.07 33.85 -31.72
N LYS A 8 1.80 32.59 -32.08
CA LYS A 8 0.46 32.14 -32.50
C LYS A 8 -0.39 31.54 -31.38
N HIS A 9 0.24 30.95 -30.36
CA HIS A 9 -0.45 30.20 -29.30
C HIS A 9 0.16 30.44 -27.91
N PRO A 10 0.00 31.64 -27.32
CA PRO A 10 0.54 31.96 -25.99
C PRO A 10 0.00 31.02 -24.88
N GLU A 11 -1.20 30.46 -25.07
CA GLU A 11 -1.83 29.49 -24.19
C GLU A 11 -1.00 28.21 -23.98
N LEU A 12 -0.26 27.77 -25.01
CA LEU A 12 0.54 26.54 -24.94
C LEU A 12 1.78 26.73 -24.05
N ILE A 13 2.36 27.93 -24.05
CA ILE A 13 3.50 28.28 -23.18
C ILE A 13 3.04 28.33 -21.73
N ALA A 14 1.89 28.96 -21.47
CA ALA A 14 1.32 29.04 -20.14
C ALA A 14 1.01 27.64 -19.58
N MET A 15 0.42 26.75 -20.40
CA MET A 15 0.20 25.35 -20.03
C MET A 15 1.51 24.58 -19.80
N GLY A 16 2.53 24.81 -20.64
CA GLY A 16 3.86 24.24 -20.46
C GLY A 16 4.49 24.64 -19.14
N CYS A 17 4.46 25.94 -18.77
CA CYS A 17 4.94 26.43 -17.49
C CYS A 17 4.17 25.83 -16.31
N LEU A 18 2.83 25.73 -16.42
CA LEU A 18 2.00 25.11 -15.39
C LEU A 18 2.34 23.63 -15.16
N SER A 19 2.66 22.91 -16.24
CA SER A 19 3.05 21.49 -16.14
C SER A 19 4.31 21.28 -15.31
N TRP A 20 5.28 22.21 -15.35
CA TRP A 20 6.48 22.14 -14.52
C TRP A 20 6.22 22.32 -13.03
N VAL A 21 5.22 23.12 -12.66
CA VAL A 21 4.78 23.23 -11.26
C VAL A 21 4.30 21.85 -10.77
N ILE A 22 3.50 21.15 -11.58
CA ILE A 22 3.02 19.80 -11.27
C ILE A 22 4.20 18.82 -11.16
N VAL A 23 5.15 18.86 -12.11
CA VAL A 23 6.37 18.04 -12.09
C VAL A 23 7.14 18.24 -10.79
N VAL A 24 7.40 19.49 -10.39
CA VAL A 24 8.16 19.80 -9.16
C VAL A 24 7.45 19.25 -7.92
N VAL A 25 6.14 19.48 -7.79
CA VAL A 25 5.35 18.94 -6.67
C VAL A 25 5.44 17.41 -6.63
N TRP A 26 5.38 16.76 -7.79
CA TRP A 26 5.43 15.30 -7.88
C TRP A 26 6.82 14.74 -7.55
N VAL A 27 7.88 15.40 -8.01
CA VAL A 27 9.28 15.05 -7.69
C VAL A 27 9.51 15.13 -6.18
N ILE A 28 9.09 16.23 -5.53
CA ILE A 28 9.18 16.39 -4.08
C ILE A 28 8.39 15.28 -3.37
N HIS A 29 7.20 14.94 -3.86
CA HIS A 29 6.39 13.85 -3.31
C HIS A 29 7.13 12.50 -3.37
N VAL A 30 7.73 12.15 -4.52
CA VAL A 30 8.50 10.90 -4.66
C VAL A 30 9.73 10.89 -3.76
N ILE A 31 10.48 12.00 -3.69
CA ILE A 31 11.65 12.11 -2.79
C ILE A 31 11.23 11.87 -1.34
N ASN A 32 10.14 12.49 -0.89
CA ASN A 32 9.64 12.28 0.48
C ASN A 32 9.31 10.80 0.73
N ARG A 33 8.69 10.10 -0.24
CA ARG A 33 8.40 8.67 -0.11
C ARG A 33 9.64 7.79 -0.11
N MET A 34 10.70 8.17 -0.81
CA MET A 34 12.00 7.50 -0.74
C MET A 34 12.66 7.69 0.63
N ILE A 35 12.59 8.89 1.21
CA ILE A 35 13.12 9.19 2.56
C ILE A 35 12.40 8.35 3.61
N MET A 36 11.08 8.18 3.48
CA MET A 36 10.27 7.32 4.36
C MET A 36 10.48 5.82 4.12
N LEU A 37 11.40 5.43 3.23
CA LEU A 37 11.67 4.04 2.83
C LEU A 37 10.41 3.28 2.34
N GLU A 38 9.39 4.02 1.89
CA GLU A 38 8.18 3.42 1.31
C GLU A 38 8.39 3.01 -0.15
N LEU A 39 9.33 3.67 -0.82
CA LEU A 39 9.67 3.46 -2.22
C LEU A 39 11.18 3.19 -2.33
N ASP A 40 11.52 2.10 -3.02
CA ASP A 40 12.90 1.78 -3.36
C ASP A 40 13.52 2.88 -4.22
N ILE A 41 14.81 3.14 -4.02
CA ILE A 41 15.56 4.19 -4.72
C ILE A 41 15.49 4.00 -6.24
N VAL A 42 15.60 2.77 -6.74
CA VAL A 42 15.57 2.48 -8.18
C VAL A 42 14.23 2.88 -8.79
N PHE A 43 13.13 2.50 -8.15
CA PHE A 43 11.78 2.86 -8.61
C PHE A 43 11.50 4.36 -8.47
N GLY A 44 12.02 5.00 -7.41
CA GLY A 44 11.90 6.45 -7.23
C GLY A 44 12.62 7.24 -8.33
N VAL A 45 13.85 6.85 -8.69
CA VAL A 45 14.61 7.49 -9.77
C VAL A 45 13.92 7.29 -11.13
N LEU A 46 13.44 6.07 -11.42
CA LEU A 46 12.68 5.79 -12.64
C LEU A 46 11.40 6.65 -12.72
N ALA A 47 10.66 6.75 -11.61
CA ALA A 47 9.45 7.55 -11.53
C ALA A 47 9.73 9.04 -11.79
N ILE A 48 10.79 9.60 -11.20
CA ILE A 48 11.24 10.98 -11.46
C ILE A 48 11.58 11.16 -12.94
N GLY A 49 12.33 10.22 -13.53
CA GLY A 49 12.67 10.25 -14.95
C GLY A 49 11.43 10.28 -15.86
N VAL A 50 10.41 9.47 -15.55
CA VAL A 50 9.14 9.44 -16.28
C VAL A 50 8.42 10.78 -16.21
N VAL A 51 8.29 11.37 -15.02
CA VAL A 51 7.58 12.66 -14.85
C VAL A 51 8.32 13.82 -15.48
N VAL A 52 9.65 13.86 -15.36
CA VAL A 52 10.47 14.87 -16.05
C VAL A 52 10.35 14.70 -17.57
N GLY A 53 10.36 13.45 -18.06
CA GLY A 53 10.13 13.14 -19.47
C GLY A 53 8.77 13.63 -19.96
N LEU A 54 7.70 13.42 -19.19
CA LEU A 54 6.36 13.96 -19.50
C LEU A 54 6.35 15.49 -19.51
N GLY A 55 7.02 16.15 -18.56
CA GLY A 55 7.15 17.60 -18.53
C GLY A 55 7.88 18.15 -19.76
N PHE A 56 8.91 17.46 -20.23
CA PHE A 56 9.60 17.80 -21.46
C PHE A 56 8.69 17.62 -22.69
N MET A 57 7.98 16.50 -22.78
CA MET A 57 7.03 16.22 -23.87
C MET A 57 5.85 17.21 -23.91
N ALA A 58 5.49 17.82 -22.78
CA ALA A 58 4.46 18.86 -22.72
C ALA A 58 4.89 20.20 -23.36
N ILE A 59 6.21 20.48 -23.41
CA ILE A 59 6.77 21.68 -24.05
C ILE A 59 7.19 21.41 -25.50
N ALA A 60 7.90 20.30 -25.72
CA ALA A 60 8.49 19.94 -27.00
C ALA A 60 7.95 18.57 -27.45
N PRO A 61 6.66 18.49 -27.81
CA PRO A 61 6.04 17.23 -28.23
C PRO A 61 6.64 16.79 -29.58
N PRO A 62 7.10 15.53 -29.72
CA PRO A 62 7.54 15.03 -31.02
C PRO A 62 6.37 14.78 -31.97
N VAL A 63 5.17 14.55 -31.43
CA VAL A 63 3.92 14.41 -32.19
C VAL A 63 2.84 15.30 -31.55
N PRO A 64 1.96 15.97 -32.31
CA PRO A 64 1.00 16.92 -31.77
C PRO A 64 0.08 16.33 -30.68
N VAL A 65 -0.23 15.04 -30.76
CA VAL A 65 -1.09 14.33 -29.79
C VAL A 65 -0.42 14.16 -28.41
N LEU A 66 0.92 14.13 -28.34
CA LEU A 66 1.63 13.89 -27.08
C LEU A 66 1.55 15.08 -26.10
N GLN A 67 1.35 16.30 -26.60
CA GLN A 67 1.25 17.46 -25.72
C GLN A 67 0.02 17.40 -24.79
N PRO A 68 -1.22 17.31 -25.31
CA PRO A 68 -2.38 17.18 -24.43
C PRO A 68 -2.34 15.87 -23.63
N LEU A 69 -1.82 14.78 -24.20
CA LEU A 69 -1.72 13.49 -23.50
C LEU A 69 -0.78 13.58 -22.29
N SER A 70 0.41 14.16 -22.43
CA SER A 70 1.38 14.31 -21.34
C SER A 70 0.85 15.20 -20.21
N ILE A 71 0.14 16.28 -20.54
CA ILE A 71 -0.52 17.14 -19.54
C ILE A 71 -1.59 16.34 -18.77
N VAL A 72 -2.44 15.58 -19.48
CA VAL A 72 -3.46 14.73 -18.83
C VAL A 72 -2.83 13.70 -17.90
N LEU A 73 -1.75 13.03 -18.34
CA LEU A 73 -1.03 12.05 -17.52
C LEU A 73 -0.37 12.70 -16.29
N LEU A 74 0.18 13.90 -16.41
CA LEU A 74 0.73 14.66 -15.28
C LEU A 74 -0.36 15.03 -14.27
N VAL A 75 -1.49 15.55 -14.74
CA VAL A 75 -2.63 15.90 -13.87
C VAL A 75 -3.18 14.66 -13.16
N LEU A 76 -3.37 13.55 -13.89
CA LEU A 76 -3.81 12.28 -13.30
C LEU A 76 -2.83 11.80 -12.21
N SER A 77 -1.53 11.96 -12.45
CA SER A 77 -0.48 11.61 -11.49
C SER A 77 -0.50 12.50 -10.25
N ALA A 78 -0.88 13.78 -10.38
CA ALA A 78 -1.06 14.69 -9.25
C ALA A 78 -2.28 14.32 -8.39
N VAL A 79 -3.38 13.87 -9.02
CA VAL A 79 -4.59 13.39 -8.32
C VAL A 79 -4.32 12.14 -7.48
N MET A 80 -3.30 11.35 -7.82
CA MET A 80 -2.90 10.19 -7.00
C MET A 80 -2.28 10.59 -5.65
N ILE A 81 -1.75 11.81 -5.50
CA ILE A 81 -1.10 12.29 -4.26
C ILE A 81 -2.07 12.33 -3.06
N PRO A 82 -3.27 12.94 -3.12
CA PRO A 82 -4.20 12.93 -2.00
C PRO A 82 -4.66 11.51 -1.62
N ILE A 83 -4.79 10.61 -2.60
CA ILE A 83 -5.17 9.20 -2.35
C ILE A 83 -4.09 8.50 -1.54
N THR A 84 -2.82 8.67 -1.88
CA THR A 84 -1.72 8.07 -1.11
C THR A 84 -1.61 8.66 0.29
N ARG A 85 -1.88 9.96 0.47
CA ARG A 85 -1.94 10.61 1.80
C ARG A 85 -3.06 10.05 2.68
N GLY A 86 -4.25 9.83 2.13
CA GLY A 86 -5.37 9.24 2.89
C GLY A 86 -5.02 7.84 3.42
N ILE A 87 -4.32 7.04 2.61
CA ILE A 87 -3.83 5.71 3.03
C ILE A 87 -2.75 5.83 4.11
N GLN A 88 -1.87 6.83 4.04
CA GLN A 88 -0.84 7.06 5.05
C GLN A 88 -1.41 7.49 6.41
N GLN A 89 -2.43 8.35 6.43
CA GLN A 89 -3.09 8.74 7.69
C GLN A 89 -3.71 7.53 8.41
N GLN A 90 -4.31 6.61 7.65
CA GLN A 90 -4.80 5.35 8.23
C GLN A 90 -3.68 4.49 8.82
N ARG A 91 -2.47 4.54 8.23
CA ARG A 91 -1.29 3.84 8.76
C ARG A 91 -0.79 4.47 10.05
N GLU A 92 -0.79 5.80 10.16
CA GLU A 92 -0.37 6.50 11.38
C GLU A 92 -1.26 6.10 12.58
N HIS A 93 -2.57 6.09 12.39
CA HIS A 93 -3.50 5.60 13.42
C HIS A 93 -3.23 4.13 13.78
N ARG A 94 -3.00 3.28 12.78
CA ARG A 94 -2.65 1.88 13.01
C ARG A 94 -1.32 1.72 13.74
N ASN A 95 -0.33 2.57 13.51
CA ASN A 95 0.96 2.50 14.20
C ASN A 95 0.83 2.82 15.69
N VAL A 96 -0.03 3.76 16.06
CA VAL A 96 -0.34 4.05 17.48
C VAL A 96 -0.97 2.81 18.15
N ASP A 97 -1.90 2.15 17.45
CA ASP A 97 -2.53 0.93 17.96
C ASP A 97 -1.54 -0.24 18.06
N VAL A 98 -0.59 -0.36 17.13
CA VAL A 98 0.49 -1.36 17.14
C VAL A 98 1.40 -1.18 18.36
N GLU A 99 1.77 0.07 18.69
CA GLU A 99 2.56 0.36 19.90
C GLU A 99 1.79 -0.05 21.17
N GLY A 100 0.46 0.15 21.17
CA GLY A 100 -0.43 -0.36 22.22
C GLY A 100 -0.38 -1.88 22.35
N VAL A 101 -0.40 -2.62 21.23
CA VAL A 101 -0.23 -4.09 21.23
C VAL A 101 1.13 -4.49 21.76
N GLU A 102 2.21 -3.82 21.33
CA GLU A 102 3.57 -4.14 21.76
C GLU A 102 3.73 -3.96 23.27
N LYS A 103 3.27 -2.85 23.83
CA LYS A 103 3.24 -2.60 25.28
C LYS A 103 2.37 -3.62 26.02
N ALA A 104 1.20 -3.98 25.47
CA ALA A 104 0.34 -5.01 26.06
C ALA A 104 0.99 -6.40 26.03
N TYR A 105 1.73 -6.71 24.96
CA TYR A 105 2.48 -7.94 24.80
C TYR A 105 3.63 -8.03 25.80
N GLU A 106 4.42 -6.96 25.94
CA GLU A 106 5.48 -6.88 26.96
C GLU A 106 4.92 -7.02 28.37
N GLY A 107 3.81 -6.34 28.67
CA GLY A 107 3.11 -6.48 29.95
C GLY A 107 2.63 -7.91 30.22
N PHE A 108 2.18 -8.63 29.19
CA PHE A 108 1.80 -10.03 29.29
C PHE A 108 3.03 -10.94 29.50
N VAL A 109 4.13 -10.72 28.76
CA VAL A 109 5.37 -11.50 28.91
C VAL A 109 5.92 -11.37 30.33
N LEU A 110 5.86 -10.19 30.93
CA LEU A 110 6.29 -9.96 32.32
C LEU A 110 5.39 -10.67 33.35
N ARG A 111 4.09 -10.85 33.06
CA ARG A 111 3.10 -11.44 33.97
C ARG A 111 2.08 -12.29 33.21
N PRO A 112 2.47 -13.49 32.72
CA PRO A 112 1.62 -14.30 31.84
C PRO A 112 0.39 -14.87 32.55
N SER A 113 0.43 -15.00 33.88
CA SER A 113 -0.69 -15.45 34.71
C SER A 113 -1.71 -14.35 35.01
N ASN A 114 -1.50 -13.11 34.55
CA ASN A 114 -2.40 -12.00 34.82
C ASN A 114 -3.52 -11.92 33.77
N PRO A 115 -4.76 -12.33 34.08
CA PRO A 115 -5.85 -12.36 33.10
C PRO A 115 -6.25 -10.94 32.65
N ALA A 116 -6.03 -9.91 33.47
CA ALA A 116 -6.28 -8.53 33.06
C ALA A 116 -5.31 -8.07 31.96
N ALA A 117 -4.06 -8.54 31.97
CA ALA A 117 -3.09 -8.24 30.91
C ALA A 117 -3.48 -8.93 29.60
N GLN A 118 -3.95 -10.18 29.69
CA GLN A 118 -4.46 -10.94 28.55
C GLN A 118 -5.69 -10.29 27.90
N ILE A 119 -6.66 -9.80 28.70
CA ILE A 119 -7.82 -9.07 28.16
C ILE A 119 -7.40 -7.75 27.51
N ARG A 120 -6.44 -7.00 28.08
CA ARG A 120 -5.93 -5.78 27.45
C ARG A 120 -5.31 -6.08 26.08
N LEU A 121 -4.49 -7.13 25.99
CA LEU A 121 -3.90 -7.56 24.72
C LEU A 121 -5.01 -7.94 23.72
N ALA A 122 -5.99 -8.73 24.14
CA ALA A 122 -7.14 -9.11 23.31
C ALA A 122 -7.89 -7.87 22.78
N ARG A 123 -8.13 -6.84 23.61
CA ARG A 123 -8.79 -5.60 23.19
C ARG A 123 -8.05 -4.89 22.06
N HIS A 124 -6.73 -4.75 22.17
CA HIS A 124 -5.93 -4.13 21.11
C HIS A 124 -5.95 -4.97 19.83
N LEU A 125 -5.85 -6.31 19.95
CA LEU A 125 -5.93 -7.21 18.80
C LEU A 125 -7.30 -7.18 18.10
N TYR A 126 -8.38 -7.07 18.88
CA TYR A 126 -9.75 -6.97 18.36
C TYR A 126 -9.93 -5.68 17.54
N ASN A 127 -9.46 -4.54 18.07
CA ASN A 127 -9.52 -3.25 17.39
C ASN A 127 -8.72 -3.23 16.08
N LEU A 128 -7.64 -4.02 16.00
CA LEU A 128 -6.80 -4.15 14.81
C LEU A 128 -7.31 -5.19 13.80
N GLY A 129 -8.52 -5.73 14.02
CA GLY A 129 -9.19 -6.64 13.09
C GLY A 129 -8.78 -8.10 13.22
N VAL A 130 -8.01 -8.49 14.25
CA VAL A 130 -7.67 -9.89 14.53
C VAL A 130 -8.70 -10.50 15.49
N ARG A 131 -9.99 -10.36 15.15
CA ARG A 131 -11.07 -10.49 16.15
C ARG A 131 -11.26 -11.91 16.66
N GLY A 132 -11.17 -12.94 15.82
CA GLY A 132 -11.40 -14.32 16.26
C GLY A 132 -10.33 -14.79 17.25
N HIS A 133 -9.06 -14.48 16.99
CA HIS A 133 -7.97 -14.74 17.94
C HIS A 133 -8.14 -13.91 19.22
N ALA A 134 -8.52 -12.63 19.09
CA ALA A 134 -8.76 -11.76 20.24
C ALA A 134 -9.93 -12.26 21.11
N LEU A 135 -11.01 -12.73 20.50
CA LEU A 135 -12.18 -13.23 21.21
C LEU A 135 -11.81 -14.48 22.03
N VAL A 136 -11.22 -15.49 21.39
CA VAL A 136 -10.79 -16.72 22.09
C VAL A 136 -9.79 -16.39 23.20
N LEU A 137 -8.90 -15.42 22.96
CA LEU A 137 -7.94 -14.98 23.97
C LEU A 137 -8.61 -14.32 25.17
N ALA A 138 -9.62 -13.48 24.95
CA ALA A 138 -10.38 -12.85 26.03
C ALA A 138 -11.25 -13.87 26.77
N GLU A 139 -11.88 -14.80 26.07
CA GLU A 139 -12.68 -15.87 26.66
C GLU A 139 -11.86 -16.78 27.57
N GLY A 140 -10.63 -17.11 27.17
CA GLY A 140 -9.70 -17.86 28.02
C GLY A 140 -9.26 -17.09 29.28
N ALA A 141 -9.30 -15.76 29.26
CA ALA A 141 -8.90 -14.92 30.39
C ALA A 141 -10.03 -14.62 31.38
N LEU A 142 -11.29 -14.58 30.91
CA LEU A 142 -12.46 -14.25 31.73
C LEU A 142 -12.61 -15.09 33.01
N PRO A 143 -12.37 -16.42 33.01
CA PRO A 143 -12.46 -17.23 34.23
C PRO A 143 -11.51 -16.77 35.34
N GLY A 144 -10.38 -16.15 34.97
CA GLY A 144 -9.40 -15.64 35.94
C GLY A 144 -9.76 -14.28 36.56
N LEU A 145 -10.82 -13.61 36.09
CA LEU A 145 -11.21 -12.29 36.56
C LEU A 145 -12.45 -12.34 37.46
N PRO A 146 -12.44 -11.71 38.65
CA PRO A 146 -13.63 -11.63 39.49
C PRO A 146 -14.66 -10.68 38.87
N ARG A 147 -15.78 -11.22 38.37
CA ARG A 147 -16.86 -10.49 37.68
C ARG A 147 -17.37 -9.23 38.40
N ARG A 148 -17.35 -9.22 39.74
CA ARG A 148 -17.75 -8.06 40.54
C ARG A 148 -16.89 -6.81 40.28
N TYR A 149 -15.59 -6.99 40.02
CA TYR A 149 -14.64 -5.89 39.84
C TYR A 149 -14.37 -5.55 38.37
N PHE A 150 -14.72 -6.45 37.44
CA PHE A 150 -14.48 -6.31 36.00
C PHE A 150 -15.75 -6.46 35.16
N PRO A 151 -16.88 -5.82 35.51
CA PRO A 151 -18.14 -6.05 34.80
C PRO A 151 -18.08 -5.61 33.33
N ASP A 152 -17.24 -4.62 33.01
CA ASP A 152 -17.12 -4.06 31.67
C ASP A 152 -16.37 -5.00 30.72
N GLU A 153 -15.39 -5.75 31.21
CA GLU A 153 -14.71 -6.79 30.45
C GLU A 153 -15.67 -7.91 30.03
N TYR A 154 -16.57 -8.33 30.92
CA TYR A 154 -17.59 -9.33 30.58
C TYR A 154 -18.58 -8.79 29.55
N ARG A 155 -19.06 -7.55 29.71
CA ARG A 155 -19.95 -6.91 28.74
C ARG A 155 -19.28 -6.75 27.38
N MET A 156 -18.02 -6.36 27.36
CA MET A 156 -17.23 -6.21 26.15
C MET A 156 -17.12 -7.53 25.38
N VAL A 157 -16.74 -8.62 26.04
CA VAL A 157 -16.64 -9.94 25.39
C VAL A 157 -18.01 -10.43 24.92
N GLU A 158 -19.06 -10.21 25.72
CA GLU A 158 -20.42 -10.57 25.32
C GLU A 158 -20.90 -9.79 24.08
N ASN A 159 -20.59 -8.49 24.02
CA ASN A 159 -20.86 -7.69 22.83
C ASN A 159 -20.07 -8.21 21.62
N TRP A 160 -18.81 -8.61 21.78
CA TRP A 160 -18.01 -9.17 20.69
C TRP A 160 -18.60 -10.48 20.15
N ARG A 161 -19.19 -11.32 21.00
CA ARG A 161 -19.87 -12.57 20.59
C ARG A 161 -21.10 -12.32 19.74
N GLN A 162 -21.77 -11.19 19.93
CA GLN A 162 -22.99 -10.84 19.19
C GLN A 162 -22.71 -10.44 17.74
N TYR A 163 -21.47 -10.10 17.41
CA TYR A 163 -21.09 -9.83 16.02
C TYR A 163 -20.90 -11.15 15.27
N PRO A 164 -21.64 -11.37 14.16
CA PRO A 164 -21.47 -12.58 13.36
C PRO A 164 -20.03 -12.60 12.83
N PRO A 165 -19.30 -13.73 13.00
CA PRO A 165 -17.92 -13.79 12.58
C PRO A 165 -17.82 -13.76 11.06
N ASP A 166 -16.86 -12.99 10.56
CA ASP A 166 -16.55 -12.99 9.13
C ASP A 166 -15.92 -14.34 8.73
N LYS A 167 -16.07 -14.73 7.46
CA LYS A 167 -15.44 -15.96 6.95
C LYS A 167 -13.93 -15.90 7.18
N GLY A 168 -13.38 -16.91 7.86
CA GLY A 168 -11.95 -17.02 8.14
C GLY A 168 -11.46 -16.33 9.42
N GLU A 169 -12.35 -15.72 10.22
CA GLU A 169 -11.94 -14.95 11.40
C GLU A 169 -11.32 -15.81 12.52
N PHE A 170 -11.66 -17.09 12.57
CA PHE A 170 -11.08 -18.10 13.48
C PHE A 170 -10.05 -19.01 12.81
N GLU A 171 -9.70 -18.77 11.54
CA GLU A 171 -8.70 -19.60 10.86
C GLU A 171 -7.33 -19.47 11.53
N PRO A 172 -6.52 -20.56 11.51
CA PRO A 172 -5.16 -20.51 12.00
C PRO A 172 -4.34 -19.44 11.28
N ILE A 173 -3.55 -18.68 12.03
CA ILE A 173 -2.65 -17.67 11.47
C ILE A 173 -1.24 -18.24 11.40
N GLY A 174 -0.67 -18.27 10.19
CA GLY A 174 0.71 -18.66 9.94
C GLY A 174 1.71 -17.72 10.62
N CYS A 175 2.70 -18.30 11.30
CA CYS A 175 3.83 -17.55 11.85
C CYS A 175 4.71 -17.02 10.72
N VAL A 176 5.05 -15.74 10.75
CA VAL A 176 5.91 -15.11 9.72
C VAL A 176 7.34 -15.65 9.77
N GLU A 177 7.81 -16.08 10.94
CA GLU A 177 9.19 -16.56 11.13
C GLU A 177 9.37 -18.04 10.73
N CYS A 178 8.41 -18.92 11.04
CA CYS A 178 8.55 -20.38 10.82
C CYS A 178 7.46 -21.02 9.96
N GLY A 179 6.44 -20.27 9.53
CA GLY A 179 5.32 -20.77 8.73
C GLY A 179 4.28 -21.60 9.49
N HIS A 180 4.51 -21.95 10.77
CA HIS A 180 3.58 -22.78 11.53
C HIS A 180 2.21 -22.10 11.70
N ALA A 181 1.13 -22.83 11.41
CA ALA A 181 -0.25 -22.35 11.54
C ALA A 181 -0.72 -22.41 13.00
N ASN A 182 -0.92 -21.24 13.62
CA ASN A 182 -1.28 -21.14 15.03
C ASN A 182 -2.80 -21.00 15.19
N ALA A 183 -3.39 -21.84 16.03
CA ALA A 183 -4.81 -21.81 16.33
C ALA A 183 -5.21 -20.52 17.07
N ALA A 184 -6.50 -20.16 16.96
CA ALA A 184 -7.07 -19.03 17.68
C ALA A 184 -6.84 -19.12 19.19
N GLY A 185 -6.47 -17.99 19.81
CA GLY A 185 -6.23 -17.88 21.25
C GLY A 185 -4.80 -18.13 21.70
N THR A 186 -3.89 -18.51 20.79
CA THR A 186 -2.46 -18.60 21.10
C THR A 186 -1.80 -17.22 21.01
N ILE A 187 -0.98 -16.85 22.01
CA ILE A 187 -0.27 -15.55 22.02
C ILE A 187 1.10 -15.63 21.32
N HIS A 188 1.79 -16.75 21.54
CA HIS A 188 3.10 -17.05 20.97
C HIS A 188 2.96 -18.21 19.98
N CYS A 189 3.87 -18.29 19.01
CA CYS A 189 3.86 -19.39 18.08
C CYS A 189 4.15 -20.70 18.82
N ALA A 190 3.32 -21.72 18.60
CA ALA A 190 3.47 -23.01 19.27
C ALA A 190 4.76 -23.77 18.88
N ALA A 191 5.33 -23.46 17.70
CA ALA A 191 6.55 -24.10 17.21
C ALA A 191 7.82 -23.36 17.61
N CYS A 192 7.94 -22.06 17.29
CA CYS A 192 9.18 -21.30 17.49
C CYS A 192 9.13 -20.28 18.64
N GLY A 193 7.98 -20.09 19.30
CA GLY A 193 7.81 -19.10 20.36
C GLY A 193 7.75 -17.64 19.90
N ALA A 194 7.80 -17.36 18.60
CA ALA A 194 7.75 -16.00 18.07
C ALA A 194 6.41 -15.28 18.34
N ARG A 195 6.44 -13.95 18.31
CA ARG A 195 5.29 -13.06 18.58
C ARG A 195 4.40 -12.88 17.36
N PHE A 196 3.91 -13.98 16.79
CA PHE A 196 3.28 -14.00 15.46
C PHE A 196 2.09 -13.04 15.30
N LEU A 197 1.30 -12.82 16.35
CA LEU A 197 0.20 -11.84 16.32
C LEU A 197 0.70 -10.40 16.20
N LEU A 198 1.79 -10.06 16.89
CA LEU A 198 2.42 -8.75 16.79
C LEU A 198 2.97 -8.53 15.38
N ASP A 199 3.63 -9.53 14.79
CA ASP A 199 4.17 -9.46 13.43
C ASP A 199 3.06 -9.31 12.38
N ARG A 200 1.93 -10.01 12.58
CA ARG A 200 0.73 -9.89 11.76
C ARG A 200 0.15 -8.48 11.81
N VAL A 201 0.02 -7.92 13.01
CA VAL A 201 -0.57 -6.59 13.25
C VAL A 201 0.34 -5.46 12.78
N LYS A 202 1.66 -5.58 12.96
CA LYS A 202 2.69 -4.68 12.41
C LYS A 202 2.62 -4.56 10.89
N GLY A 203 1.88 -5.45 10.21
CA GLY A 203 1.63 -5.34 8.78
C GLY A 203 2.90 -5.47 7.93
N ARG A 204 3.95 -6.11 8.50
CA ARG A 204 5.28 -6.31 7.89
C ARG A 204 5.23 -6.96 6.50
N VAL A 205 4.08 -7.52 6.11
CA VAL A 205 3.88 -8.31 4.88
C VAL A 205 3.14 -7.54 3.76
N VAL A 206 2.55 -6.35 4.00
CA VAL A 206 1.63 -5.73 3.02
C VAL A 206 1.98 -4.31 2.56
N SER A 207 2.66 -3.49 3.37
CA SER A 207 2.74 -2.04 3.10
C SER A 207 3.73 -1.62 2.00
N THR A 208 4.92 -2.23 1.94
CA THR A 208 6.00 -1.86 0.99
C THR A 208 5.76 -2.45 -0.39
N GLN A 209 5.34 -3.71 -0.46
CA GLN A 209 5.06 -4.38 -1.73
C GLN A 209 3.87 -3.76 -2.47
N MET A 210 2.84 -3.30 -1.76
CA MET A 210 1.69 -2.63 -2.41
C MET A 210 2.12 -1.29 -3.05
N GLY A 211 2.95 -0.51 -2.35
CA GLY A 211 3.50 0.74 -2.89
C GLY A 211 4.33 0.50 -4.15
N ARG A 212 5.19 -0.53 -4.13
CA ARG A 212 5.99 -0.96 -5.29
C ARG A 212 5.11 -1.37 -6.48
N LYS A 213 4.12 -2.24 -6.25
CA LYS A 213 3.19 -2.72 -7.29
C LYS A 213 2.42 -1.58 -7.93
N LEU A 214 1.92 -0.64 -7.13
CA LEU A 214 1.22 0.55 -7.61
C LEU A 214 2.13 1.43 -8.48
N MET A 215 3.37 1.68 -8.05
CA MET A 215 4.33 2.47 -8.83
C MET A 215 4.73 1.79 -10.14
N VAL A 216 4.97 0.49 -10.14
CA VAL A 216 5.24 -0.27 -11.37
C VAL A 216 4.05 -0.17 -12.33
N ALA A 217 2.83 -0.38 -11.83
CA ALA A 217 1.63 -0.27 -12.64
C ALA A 217 1.46 1.13 -13.26
N TRP A 218 1.74 2.18 -12.47
CA TRP A 218 1.68 3.56 -12.93
C TRP A 218 2.75 3.89 -13.98
N ILE A 219 4.01 3.46 -13.77
CA ILE A 219 5.09 3.63 -14.77
C ILE A 219 4.72 2.93 -16.08
N VAL A 220 4.30 1.66 -16.01
CA VAL A 220 3.92 0.87 -17.18
C VAL A 220 2.77 1.55 -17.94
N MET A 221 1.74 2.03 -17.22
CA MET A 221 0.62 2.74 -17.84
C MET A 221 1.07 3.98 -18.63
N ILE A 222 1.96 4.80 -18.07
CA ILE A 222 2.49 5.99 -18.77
C ILE A 222 3.32 5.58 -19.99
N LEU A 223 4.23 4.63 -19.84
CA LEU A 223 5.07 4.16 -20.93
C LEU A 223 4.23 3.57 -22.07
N CYS A 224 3.15 2.86 -21.76
CA CYS A 224 2.20 2.38 -22.75
C CYS A 224 1.48 3.54 -23.45
N ALA A 225 0.94 4.51 -22.70
CA ALA A 225 0.22 5.64 -23.29
C ALA A 225 1.12 6.45 -24.24
N VAL A 226 2.35 6.76 -23.81
CA VAL A 226 3.34 7.46 -24.64
C VAL A 226 3.77 6.60 -25.83
N GLY A 227 4.06 5.32 -25.60
CA GLY A 227 4.50 4.39 -26.64
C GLY A 227 3.45 4.17 -27.73
N ILE A 228 2.17 4.09 -27.37
CA ILE A 228 1.05 3.98 -28.32
C ILE A 228 0.93 5.26 -29.16
N ALA A 229 1.03 6.43 -28.51
CA ALA A 229 0.96 7.72 -29.21
C ALA A 229 2.16 7.94 -30.16
N LEU A 230 3.34 7.40 -29.85
CA LEU A 230 4.47 7.41 -30.77
C LEU A 230 4.29 6.38 -31.91
N ALA A 231 3.74 5.21 -31.60
CA ALA A 231 3.52 4.16 -32.59
C ALA A 231 2.47 4.53 -33.65
N SER A 232 1.54 5.44 -33.34
CA SER A 232 0.55 5.91 -34.31
C SER A 232 1.13 6.70 -35.49
N GLU A 233 2.36 7.20 -35.38
CA GLU A 233 3.06 7.84 -36.51
C GLU A 233 3.64 6.83 -37.51
N ILE A 234 3.74 5.56 -37.13
CA ILE A 234 4.25 4.51 -38.00
C ILE A 234 3.16 4.16 -39.02
N GLN A 235 3.43 4.35 -40.30
CA GLN A 235 2.49 4.01 -41.36
C GLN A 235 2.47 2.50 -41.62
N GLY A 236 1.27 1.96 -41.91
CA GLY A 236 1.07 0.56 -42.30
C GLY A 236 1.04 -0.42 -41.11
N PRO A 237 1.21 -1.73 -41.36
CA PRO A 237 1.03 -2.77 -40.35
C PRO A 237 2.08 -2.73 -39.22
N GLY A 238 3.19 -2.00 -39.41
CA GLY A 238 4.26 -1.84 -38.41
C GLY A 238 3.77 -1.22 -37.10
N ALA A 239 2.80 -0.29 -37.15
CA ALA A 239 2.21 0.30 -35.94
C ALA A 239 1.53 -0.75 -35.06
N LEU A 240 0.77 -1.67 -35.66
CA LEU A 240 0.07 -2.73 -34.93
C LEU A 240 1.05 -3.67 -34.24
N VAL A 241 2.17 -3.99 -34.91
CA VAL A 241 3.22 -4.83 -34.30
C VAL A 241 3.85 -4.13 -33.11
N VAL A 242 4.18 -2.85 -33.21
CA VAL A 242 4.77 -2.09 -32.10
C VAL A 242 3.80 -1.96 -30.92
N ILE A 243 2.53 -1.64 -31.18
CA ILE A 243 1.49 -1.58 -30.14
C ILE A 243 1.32 -2.93 -29.47
N PHE A 244 1.29 -4.03 -30.24
CA PHE A 244 1.19 -5.38 -29.69
C PHE A 244 2.38 -5.72 -28.79
N VAL A 245 3.62 -5.42 -29.21
CA VAL A 245 4.82 -5.63 -28.40
C VAL A 245 4.77 -4.83 -27.10
N ILE A 246 4.35 -3.56 -27.16
CA ILE A 246 4.15 -2.72 -25.96
C ILE A 246 3.12 -3.35 -25.02
N ALA A 247 1.99 -3.81 -25.55
CA ALA A 247 0.93 -4.41 -24.75
C ALA A 247 1.39 -5.72 -24.08
N VAL A 248 2.06 -6.61 -24.82
CA VAL A 248 2.61 -7.86 -24.27
C VAL A 248 3.68 -7.59 -23.22
N GLY A 249 4.59 -6.64 -23.48
CA GLY A 249 5.62 -6.25 -22.52
C GLY A 249 5.04 -5.67 -21.23
N ALA A 250 3.97 -4.87 -21.34
CA ALA A 250 3.25 -4.32 -20.21
C ALA A 250 2.58 -5.41 -19.37
N VAL A 251 1.84 -6.31 -20.01
CA VAL A 251 1.18 -7.44 -19.35
C VAL A 251 2.22 -8.34 -18.67
N GLY A 252 3.34 -8.64 -19.34
CA GLY A 252 4.42 -9.44 -18.77
C GLY A 252 5.06 -8.77 -17.53
N THR A 253 5.34 -7.47 -17.62
CA THR A 253 5.92 -6.70 -16.50
C THR A 253 4.96 -6.63 -15.31
N LEU A 254 3.67 -6.39 -15.57
CA LEU A 254 2.64 -6.44 -14.54
C LEU A 254 2.52 -7.85 -13.94
N ALA A 255 2.43 -8.89 -14.78
CA ALA A 255 2.36 -10.27 -14.30
C ALA A 255 3.54 -10.60 -13.38
N LEU A 256 4.76 -10.24 -13.75
CA LEU A 256 5.94 -10.44 -12.90
C LEU A 256 5.87 -9.63 -11.59
N ALA A 257 5.47 -8.35 -11.67
CA ALA A 257 5.34 -7.50 -10.49
C ALA A 257 4.26 -7.99 -9.51
N PHE A 258 3.20 -8.63 -10.03
CA PHE A 258 2.07 -9.11 -9.22
C PHE A 258 2.22 -10.57 -8.76
N ARG A 259 3.01 -11.40 -9.46
CA ARG A 259 3.22 -12.84 -9.21
C ARG A 259 3.91 -13.18 -7.88
N ASP A 260 4.55 -12.23 -7.21
CA ASP A 260 5.27 -12.41 -5.94
C ASP A 260 4.43 -12.86 -4.71
N LYS A 261 3.22 -13.45 -4.86
CA LYS A 261 2.35 -13.76 -3.70
C LYS A 261 1.53 -15.05 -3.68
N GLU A 262 1.70 -16.01 -4.59
CA GLU A 262 0.93 -17.27 -4.51
C GLU A 262 1.72 -18.52 -4.12
N SER A 263 3.06 -18.49 -4.04
CA SER A 263 3.85 -19.71 -3.77
C SER A 263 4.21 -19.96 -2.29
N THR A 264 3.68 -19.19 -1.36
CA THR A 264 3.83 -19.42 0.09
C THR A 264 2.53 -19.04 0.80
N ALA A 265 1.51 -19.86 0.61
CA ALA A 265 0.35 -19.97 1.49
C ALA A 265 0.27 -21.42 1.94
#